data_AF-A0A8H6W3D8-F1
#
_entry.id   AF-A0A8H6W3D8-F1
#
_cell.length_a   1.000
_cell.length_b   1.000
_cell.length_c   1.000
_cell.angle_alpha   90.00
_cell.angle_beta   90.00
_cell.angle_gamma   90.00
#
_symmetry.space_group_name_H-M   'P 1'
#
loop_
_entity.id
_entity.type
_entity.pdbx_description
1 polymer ?
#
loop_
_entity_poly.entity_id
_entity_poly.type
_entity_poly.pdbx_seq_one_letter_code
_entity_poly.pdbx_strand_id
1 'polypeptide(L)'
;MASPRWLSRASEIGPHSRRKLLSLPLELVHEILVLCGPLTLTTVRLVCRTLADILRISPSIWRAARARVLFGSNLPVPLLKEAATLEPALATLIFGGGKCYVCQNQTRVVPFSFSLEIRVCSPSCEIVCGVPKWPRSLEGFKNVDRFAELSGALPFLEGTFRPLEPNVPSTTQPLFLKEHYEAALKQGLWDCSRDGMHLKSLSTPVFEMFVSHAMDYRGERRDVLRRQTEMLEIVATEAGYSMRDILASPTLARTVRAFDANLEVINRTVWQSIEQTVYQEVHARVVFKGTKKACFWCCDGILLLPQAMTRHLELQHPEKVAEPVELDYDWGKCRLCGPLKMPFEDMDRLEKHLRHRHGLER
;
A
#
# COMPACT_ATOMS: atom_id res chain seq x y z
N MET A 1 -34.55 37.62 15.74
CA MET A 1 -33.29 36.86 15.92
C MET A 1 -32.88 36.28 14.58
N ALA A 2 -31.79 36.78 13.99
CA ALA A 2 -31.35 36.37 12.65
C ALA A 2 -30.63 35.02 12.73
N SER A 3 -31.03 34.08 11.88
CA SER A 3 -30.37 32.77 11.78
C SER A 3 -28.92 32.96 11.30
N PRO A 4 -27.92 32.27 11.88
CA PRO A 4 -26.53 32.47 11.51
C PRO A 4 -26.27 32.14 10.03
N ARG A 5 -25.69 33.11 9.28
CA ARG A 5 -25.35 33.02 7.84
C ARG A 5 -24.54 31.78 7.42
N TRP A 6 -23.98 31.00 8.35
CA TRP A 6 -23.23 29.78 8.04
C TRP A 6 -24.10 28.55 7.78
N LEU A 7 -25.38 28.55 8.19
CA LEU A 7 -26.32 27.46 7.86
C LEU A 7 -26.72 27.47 6.38
N SER A 8 -26.64 28.62 5.69
CA SER A 8 -27.02 28.77 4.29
C SER A 8 -25.94 28.33 3.28
N ARG A 9 -24.68 28.10 3.72
CA ARG A 9 -23.58 27.64 2.84
C ARG A 9 -23.38 26.12 2.86
N ALA A 10 -23.99 25.40 3.81
CA ALA A 10 -23.90 23.94 3.85
C ALA A 10 -24.76 23.25 2.77
N SER A 11 -25.70 23.97 2.16
CA SER A 11 -26.58 23.49 1.09
C SER A 11 -25.98 23.55 -0.31
N GLU A 12 -24.86 24.25 -0.53
CA GLU A 12 -24.22 24.38 -1.85
C GLU A 12 -23.14 23.33 -2.13
N ILE A 13 -22.77 22.53 -1.11
CA ILE A 13 -21.84 21.40 -1.31
C ILE A 13 -22.63 20.23 -1.90
N GLY A 14 -22.59 20.10 -3.23
CA GLY A 14 -23.24 19.03 -3.96
C GLY A 14 -22.98 17.63 -3.39
N PRO A 15 -23.90 16.66 -3.59
CA PRO A 15 -23.87 15.33 -2.96
C PRO A 15 -22.60 14.50 -3.24
N HIS A 16 -21.76 14.90 -4.20
CA HIS A 16 -20.55 14.19 -4.59
C HIS A 16 -19.30 14.50 -3.74
N SER A 17 -19.31 15.51 -2.86
CA SER A 17 -18.10 15.89 -2.10
C SER A 17 -17.91 15.14 -0.77
N ARG A 18 -18.91 14.39 -0.29
CA ARG A 18 -18.95 13.92 1.12
C ARG A 18 -18.24 12.58 1.40
N ARG A 19 -17.56 11.94 0.43
CA ARG A 19 -16.91 10.63 0.66
C ARG A 19 -15.50 10.50 0.07
N LYS A 20 -14.72 11.58 0.04
CA LYS A 20 -13.37 11.58 -0.56
C LYS A 20 -12.38 10.63 0.11
N LEU A 21 -12.50 10.39 1.42
CA LEU A 21 -11.58 9.50 2.13
C LEU A 21 -11.85 8.02 1.80
N LEU A 22 -13.12 7.61 1.76
CA LEU A 22 -13.50 6.22 1.47
C LEU A 22 -13.47 5.87 -0.02
N SER A 23 -13.31 6.86 -0.90
CA SER A 23 -13.04 6.62 -2.32
C SER A 23 -11.55 6.36 -2.60
N LEU A 24 -10.66 6.57 -1.63
CA LEU A 24 -9.25 6.21 -1.79
C LEU A 24 -9.10 4.68 -1.69
N PRO A 25 -8.09 4.10 -2.39
CA PRO A 25 -7.63 2.75 -2.12
C PRO A 25 -7.40 2.49 -0.63
N LEU A 26 -7.70 1.28 -0.17
CA LEU A 26 -7.66 0.91 1.25
C LEU A 26 -6.27 1.13 1.86
N GLU A 27 -5.22 0.92 1.07
CA GLU A 27 -3.83 1.10 1.44
C GLU A 27 -3.53 2.56 1.83
N LEU A 28 -4.07 3.52 1.07
CA LEU A 28 -3.92 4.95 1.36
C LEU A 28 -4.72 5.36 2.60
N VAL A 29 -5.93 4.82 2.75
CA VAL A 29 -6.73 5.06 3.97
C VAL A 29 -5.97 4.53 5.18
N HIS A 30 -5.41 3.32 5.09
CA HIS A 30 -4.62 2.73 6.15
C HIS A 30 -3.40 3.59 6.49
N GLU A 31 -2.65 4.07 5.50
CA GLU A 31 -1.49 4.94 5.72
C GLU A 31 -1.85 6.28 6.39
N ILE A 32 -2.92 6.95 5.92
CA ILE A 32 -3.41 8.18 6.55
C ILE A 32 -3.75 7.93 8.02
N LEU A 33 -4.42 6.80 8.31
CA LEU A 33 -4.75 6.41 9.68
C LEU A 33 -3.50 6.05 10.49
N VAL A 34 -2.50 5.39 9.88
CA VAL A 34 -1.20 5.10 10.52
C VAL A 34 -0.50 6.39 10.94
N LEU A 35 -0.75 7.55 10.34
CA LEU A 35 -0.16 8.84 10.74
C LEU A 35 -0.94 9.55 11.84
N CYS A 36 -2.18 9.12 12.10
CA CYS A 36 -3.03 9.77 13.09
C CYS A 36 -2.60 9.47 14.53
N GLY A 37 -2.77 10.45 15.42
CA GLY A 37 -2.69 10.23 16.86
C GLY A 37 -3.84 9.36 17.36
N PRO A 38 -3.69 8.67 18.50
CA PRO A 38 -4.70 7.72 18.97
C PRO A 38 -6.03 8.38 19.34
N LEU A 39 -6.02 9.62 19.84
CA LEU A 39 -7.25 10.40 20.06
C LEU A 39 -8.01 10.65 18.73
N THR A 40 -7.28 11.04 17.69
CA THR A 40 -7.85 11.22 16.35
C THR A 40 -8.44 9.91 15.85
N LEU A 41 -7.73 8.78 16.02
CA LEU A 41 -8.22 7.46 15.62
C LEU A 41 -9.50 7.04 16.36
N THR A 42 -9.60 7.29 17.67
CA THR A 42 -10.85 7.03 18.41
C THR A 42 -12.02 7.87 17.88
N THR A 43 -11.76 9.10 17.46
CA THR A 43 -12.77 9.96 16.83
C THR A 43 -13.15 9.45 15.44
N VAL A 44 -12.16 9.09 14.61
CA VAL A 44 -12.36 8.55 13.26
C VAL A 44 -13.19 7.27 13.29
N ARG A 45 -12.97 6.40 14.28
CA ARG A 45 -13.79 5.20 14.51
C ARG A 45 -15.28 5.52 14.68
N LEU A 46 -15.63 6.68 15.22
CA LEU A 46 -17.03 7.09 15.43
C LEU A 46 -17.65 7.75 14.19
N VAL A 47 -16.86 8.12 13.17
CA VAL A 47 -17.36 8.84 11.99
C VAL A 47 -18.21 7.95 11.10
N CYS A 48 -17.76 6.71 10.81
CA CYS A 48 -18.54 5.76 10.03
C CYS A 48 -18.12 4.30 10.27
N ARG A 49 -19.03 3.37 9.95
CA ARG A 49 -18.83 1.93 10.14
C ARG A 49 -17.61 1.39 9.38
N THR A 50 -17.38 1.83 8.15
CA THR A 50 -16.25 1.38 7.33
C THR A 50 -14.90 1.73 7.96
N LEU A 51 -14.71 2.97 8.45
CA LEU A 51 -13.47 3.36 9.12
C LEU A 51 -13.32 2.64 10.47
N ALA A 52 -14.42 2.39 11.17
CA ALA A 52 -14.41 1.56 12.38
C ALA A 52 -13.93 0.14 12.10
N ASP A 53 -14.40 -0.48 11.01
CA ASP A 53 -13.99 -1.83 10.61
C ASP A 53 -12.52 -1.88 10.17
N ILE A 54 -12.04 -0.89 9.43
CA ILE A 54 -10.62 -0.77 9.07
C ILE A 54 -9.76 -0.69 10.33
N LEU A 55 -10.10 0.21 11.26
CA LEU A 55 -9.37 0.37 12.53
C LEU A 55 -9.44 -0.87 13.42
N ARG A 56 -10.50 -1.68 13.30
CA ARG A 56 -10.66 -2.94 14.03
C ARG A 56 -9.78 -4.05 13.46
N ILE A 57 -9.66 -4.13 12.14
CA ILE A 57 -8.94 -5.19 11.43
C ILE A 57 -7.42 -4.90 11.33
N SER A 58 -7.01 -3.65 11.53
CA SER A 58 -5.62 -3.21 11.36
C SER A 58 -4.95 -2.78 12.68
N PRO A 59 -4.49 -3.72 13.54
CA PRO A 59 -3.78 -3.43 14.78
C PRO A 59 -2.50 -2.59 14.61
N SER A 60 -1.85 -2.69 13.45
CA SER A 60 -0.67 -1.91 13.06
C SER A 60 -0.88 -0.40 13.21
N ILE A 61 -2.07 0.10 12.87
CA ILE A 61 -2.45 1.52 13.00
C ILE A 61 -2.36 1.95 14.46
N TRP A 62 -2.96 1.18 15.37
CA TRP A 62 -2.97 1.48 16.80
C TRP A 62 -1.60 1.35 17.44
N ARG A 63 -0.81 0.35 17.03
CA ARG A 63 0.58 0.20 17.47
C ARG A 63 1.42 1.41 17.07
N ALA A 64 1.32 1.86 15.83
CA ALA A 64 2.04 3.04 15.34
C ALA A 64 1.61 4.32 16.10
N ALA A 65 0.29 4.50 16.29
CA ALA A 65 -0.23 5.63 17.05
C ALA A 65 0.22 5.63 18.51
N ARG A 66 0.26 4.44 19.15
CA ARG A 66 0.74 4.24 20.51
C ARG A 66 2.24 4.52 20.62
N ALA A 67 3.06 4.00 19.71
CA ALA A 67 4.51 4.21 19.68
C ALA A 67 4.88 5.71 19.62
N ARG A 68 4.07 6.53 18.96
CA ARG A 68 4.26 7.99 18.88
C ARG A 68 3.85 8.77 20.13
N VAL A 69 2.94 8.26 20.96
CA VAL A 69 2.53 8.97 22.19
C VAL A 69 3.37 8.54 23.37
N LEU A 70 3.84 7.29 23.37
CA LEU A 70 4.54 6.68 24.49
C LEU A 70 6.07 6.76 24.40
N PHE A 71 6.61 7.74 23.66
CA PHE A 71 8.04 7.92 23.38
C PHE A 71 8.94 7.43 24.54
N GLY A 72 9.66 6.33 24.31
CA GLY A 72 10.67 5.80 25.23
C GLY A 72 10.16 4.92 26.38
N SER A 73 8.84 4.85 26.62
CA SER A 73 8.28 3.86 27.55
C SER A 73 7.98 2.57 26.79
N ASN A 74 8.78 1.53 27.07
CA ASN A 74 8.40 0.15 26.77
C ASN A 74 7.19 -0.20 27.64
N LEU A 75 6.03 0.41 27.38
CA LEU A 75 4.80 -0.02 27.99
C LEU A 75 4.66 -1.48 27.57
N PRO A 76 4.74 -2.44 28.51
CA PRO A 76 4.61 -3.82 28.17
C PRO A 76 3.27 -3.93 27.47
N VAL A 77 3.29 -4.35 26.20
CA VAL A 77 2.06 -4.81 25.56
C VAL A 77 1.52 -5.84 26.53
N PRO A 78 0.29 -5.67 27.07
CA PRO A 78 -0.26 -6.63 28.01
C PRO A 78 0.00 -8.02 27.42
N LEU A 79 0.71 -8.88 28.16
CA LEU A 79 1.14 -10.23 27.73
C LEU A 79 -0.06 -11.20 27.56
N LEU A 80 -1.24 -10.64 27.31
CA LEU A 80 -2.43 -11.37 26.95
C LEU A 80 -2.17 -11.97 25.58
N LYS A 81 -2.11 -13.31 25.53
CA LYS A 81 -1.81 -14.13 24.35
C LYS A 81 -2.76 -13.89 23.15
N GLU A 82 -3.76 -13.02 23.32
CA GLU A 82 -4.77 -12.61 22.33
C GLU A 82 -4.59 -11.14 21.88
N ALA A 83 -3.36 -10.62 21.90
CA ALA A 83 -3.02 -9.20 21.73
C ALA A 83 -3.54 -8.52 20.43
N ALA A 84 -3.83 -9.26 19.36
CA ALA A 84 -4.27 -8.67 18.08
C ALA A 84 -5.71 -8.13 18.12
N THR A 85 -6.62 -8.78 18.86
CA THR A 85 -8.02 -8.32 19.04
C THR A 85 -8.15 -7.22 20.09
N LEU A 86 -7.11 -7.01 20.90
CA LEU A 86 -7.12 -6.09 22.03
C LEU A 86 -6.62 -4.68 21.70
N GLU A 87 -5.83 -4.45 20.64
CA GLU A 87 -5.25 -3.12 20.39
C GLU A 87 -6.29 -1.99 20.26
N PRO A 88 -7.42 -2.13 19.52
CA PRO A 88 -8.46 -1.10 19.50
C PRO A 88 -9.14 -0.90 20.87
N ALA A 89 -9.30 -1.98 21.64
CA ALA A 89 -9.88 -1.93 22.99
C ALA A 89 -8.94 -1.23 23.97
N LEU A 90 -7.65 -1.58 23.95
CA LEU A 90 -6.58 -0.97 24.70
C LEU A 90 -6.44 0.51 24.35
N ALA A 91 -6.46 0.87 23.07
CA ALA A 91 -6.42 2.27 22.66
C ALA A 91 -7.66 3.05 23.11
N THR A 92 -8.83 2.41 23.14
CA THR A 92 -10.04 3.02 23.72
C THR A 92 -9.89 3.18 25.25
N LEU A 93 -9.32 2.20 25.94
CA LEU A 93 -9.03 2.29 27.37
C LEU A 93 -7.99 3.37 27.68
N ILE A 94 -6.99 3.58 26.85
CA ILE A 94 -5.97 4.62 27.09
C ILE A 94 -6.55 6.00 26.72
N PHE A 95 -7.12 6.14 25.52
CA PHE A 95 -7.39 7.43 24.88
C PHE A 95 -8.88 7.79 24.75
N GLY A 96 -9.81 6.84 24.89
CA GLY A 96 -11.25 7.08 24.74
C GLY A 96 -11.87 7.93 25.86
N GLY A 97 -11.10 8.27 26.88
CA GLY A 97 -11.60 8.92 28.10
C GLY A 97 -12.41 7.96 28.97
N GLY A 98 -13.04 8.49 30.02
CA GLY A 98 -13.83 7.73 30.96
C GLY A 98 -14.28 8.59 32.14
N LYS A 99 -14.97 8.00 33.11
CA LYS A 99 -15.33 8.71 34.34
C LYS A 99 -14.16 8.75 35.30
N CYS A 100 -14.02 9.87 36.01
CA CYS A 100 -13.12 9.95 37.14
C CYS A 100 -13.60 9.01 38.25
N TYR A 101 -12.72 8.18 38.79
CA TYR A 101 -13.07 7.25 39.86
C TYR A 101 -13.62 7.95 41.11
N VAL A 102 -13.10 9.14 41.42
CA VAL A 102 -13.48 9.90 42.63
C VAL A 102 -14.75 10.71 42.41
N CYS A 103 -14.71 11.69 41.50
CA CYS A 103 -15.82 12.64 41.33
C CYS A 103 -16.85 12.22 40.27
N GLN A 104 -16.62 11.09 39.58
CA GLN A 104 -17.49 10.55 38.53
C GLN A 104 -17.67 11.43 37.27
N ASN A 105 -17.00 12.58 37.20
CA ASN A 105 -17.00 13.45 36.03
C ASN A 105 -16.29 12.81 34.84
N GLN A 106 -16.78 13.07 33.62
CA GLN A 106 -16.14 12.62 32.40
C GLN A 106 -14.77 13.31 32.23
N THR A 107 -13.73 12.51 31.98
CA THR A 107 -12.36 12.96 31.77
C THR A 107 -11.77 12.33 30.52
N ARG A 108 -10.89 13.08 29.85
CA ARG A 108 -10.05 12.61 28.73
C ARG A 108 -8.60 12.37 29.15
N VAL A 109 -8.29 12.58 30.43
CA VAL A 109 -6.97 12.27 31.00
C VAL A 109 -6.75 10.78 30.91
N VAL A 110 -5.54 10.36 30.51
CA VAL A 110 -5.12 8.96 30.50
C VAL A 110 -5.35 8.29 31.87
N PRO A 111 -5.60 6.97 31.91
CA PRO A 111 -5.73 6.25 33.16
C PRO A 111 -4.53 6.48 34.08
N PHE A 112 -4.83 6.75 35.34
CA PHE A 112 -3.86 6.82 36.43
C PHE A 112 -3.29 5.42 36.74
N SER A 113 -4.14 4.38 36.64
CA SER A 113 -3.75 2.97 36.67
C SER A 113 -4.45 2.27 35.51
N PHE A 114 -3.67 1.67 34.61
CA PHE A 114 -4.22 0.93 33.47
C PHE A 114 -4.84 -0.39 33.91
N SER A 115 -4.20 -1.09 34.85
CA SER A 115 -4.63 -2.42 35.31
C SER A 115 -5.95 -2.35 36.08
N LEU A 116 -6.17 -1.25 36.79
CA LEU A 116 -7.40 -1.01 37.56
C LEU A 116 -8.42 -0.15 36.80
N GLU A 117 -8.08 0.30 35.58
CA GLU A 117 -8.88 1.23 34.76
C GLU A 117 -9.26 2.54 35.49
N ILE A 118 -8.46 2.96 36.48
CA ILE A 118 -8.73 4.15 37.30
C ILE A 118 -8.31 5.40 36.55
N ARG A 119 -9.21 6.39 36.45
CA ARG A 119 -8.91 7.75 35.96
C ARG A 119 -9.12 8.79 37.06
N VAL A 120 -8.24 9.79 37.10
CA VAL A 120 -8.39 10.98 37.95
C VAL A 120 -8.39 12.23 37.08
N CYS A 121 -9.35 13.13 37.29
CA CYS A 121 -9.50 14.31 36.43
C CYS A 121 -8.76 15.55 36.94
N SER A 122 -8.31 15.54 38.19
CA SER A 122 -7.64 16.67 38.84
C SER A 122 -6.66 16.18 39.91
N PRO A 123 -5.65 16.99 40.28
CA PRO A 123 -4.77 16.69 41.40
C PRO A 123 -5.52 16.49 42.73
N SER A 124 -6.63 17.21 42.93
CA SER A 124 -7.49 17.00 44.10
C SER A 124 -8.15 15.62 44.11
N CYS A 125 -8.62 15.13 42.95
CA CYS A 125 -9.13 13.76 42.84
C CYS A 125 -8.00 12.74 42.99
N GLU A 126 -6.77 13.04 42.56
CA GLU A 126 -5.61 12.17 42.75
C GLU A 126 -5.30 11.97 44.25
N ILE A 127 -5.30 13.05 45.03
CA ILE A 127 -5.09 13.00 46.49
C ILE A 127 -6.20 12.18 47.17
N VAL A 128 -7.46 12.42 46.81
CA VAL A 128 -8.63 11.73 47.40
C VAL A 128 -8.71 10.27 46.98
N CYS A 129 -8.28 9.94 45.76
CA CYS A 129 -8.24 8.56 45.29
C CYS A 129 -7.39 7.68 46.21
N GLY A 130 -6.52 8.29 47.03
CA GLY A 130 -5.89 7.64 48.17
C GLY A 130 -4.99 6.49 47.77
N VAL A 131 -4.71 6.33 46.46
CA VAL A 131 -3.69 5.42 45.97
C VAL A 131 -2.40 6.04 46.50
N PRO A 132 -1.79 5.47 47.56
CA PRO A 132 -0.54 6.01 48.07
C PRO A 132 0.37 6.09 46.87
N LYS A 133 1.00 7.26 46.62
CA LYS A 133 2.02 7.46 45.56
C LYS A 133 2.73 6.13 45.40
N TRP A 134 2.41 5.40 44.33
CA TRP A 134 2.64 3.95 44.24
C TRP A 134 3.94 3.63 44.96
N PRO A 135 3.93 2.91 46.10
CA PRO A 135 5.15 2.72 46.84
C PRO A 135 6.12 2.12 45.84
N ARG A 136 7.31 2.72 45.73
CA ARG A 136 8.35 2.23 44.82
C ARG A 136 8.69 0.76 45.11
N SER A 137 8.19 0.17 46.21
CA SER A 137 8.11 -1.26 46.46
C SER A 137 6.66 -1.77 46.61
N LEU A 138 6.38 -2.91 45.97
CA LEU A 138 5.11 -3.65 45.98
C LEU A 138 4.80 -4.39 47.29
N GLU A 139 5.54 -4.15 48.37
CA GLU A 139 5.47 -4.97 49.58
C GLU A 139 4.11 -4.89 50.30
N GLY A 140 3.37 -3.80 50.12
CA GLY A 140 2.02 -3.63 50.69
C GLY A 140 0.92 -4.46 50.03
N PHE A 141 1.13 -5.00 48.82
CA PHE A 141 0.11 -5.77 48.08
C PHE A 141 0.15 -7.27 48.35
N LYS A 142 1.12 -7.77 49.13
CA LYS A 142 1.26 -9.20 49.44
C LYS A 142 0.12 -9.78 50.28
N ASN A 143 -0.70 -8.94 50.92
CA ASN A 143 -1.74 -9.37 51.87
C ASN A 143 -3.17 -9.30 51.31
N VAL A 144 -3.37 -9.10 50.00
CA VAL A 144 -4.69 -9.18 49.39
C VAL A 144 -4.69 -10.32 48.38
N ASP A 145 -5.25 -11.47 48.77
CA ASP A 145 -5.26 -12.72 47.99
C ASP A 145 -5.73 -12.53 46.54
N ARG A 146 -6.61 -11.54 46.30
CA ARG A 146 -7.15 -11.21 44.98
C ARG A 146 -6.13 -10.55 44.02
N PHE A 147 -5.00 -10.06 44.52
CA PHE A 147 -3.96 -9.37 43.73
C PHE A 147 -2.62 -10.10 43.72
N ALA A 148 -2.52 -11.28 44.34
CA ALA A 148 -1.27 -12.06 44.38
C ALA A 148 -0.75 -12.38 42.97
N GLU A 149 -1.64 -12.74 42.03
CA GLU A 149 -1.30 -13.00 40.62
C GLU A 149 -0.92 -11.72 39.84
N LEU A 150 -1.53 -10.59 40.19
CA LEU A 150 -1.28 -9.30 39.55
C LEU A 150 0.01 -8.62 40.06
N SER A 151 0.43 -8.94 41.29
CA SER A 151 1.58 -8.32 41.97
C SER A 151 2.90 -8.49 41.21
N GLY A 152 3.06 -9.57 40.43
CA GLY A 152 4.23 -9.78 39.57
C GLY A 152 4.21 -8.99 38.25
N ALA A 153 3.04 -8.58 37.75
CA ALA A 153 2.86 -7.91 36.45
C ALA A 153 2.68 -6.39 36.57
N LEU A 154 2.12 -5.92 37.70
CA LEU A 154 1.83 -4.51 37.99
C LEU A 154 3.04 -3.54 37.96
N PRO A 155 4.25 -3.88 38.47
CA PRO A 155 5.36 -2.90 38.46
C PRO A 155 5.84 -2.54 37.05
N PHE A 156 5.58 -3.41 36.07
CA PHE A 156 5.97 -3.20 34.67
C PHE A 156 4.96 -2.29 33.93
N LEU A 157 3.70 -2.25 34.38
CA LEU A 157 2.60 -1.57 33.70
C LEU A 157 2.43 -0.10 34.11
N GLU A 158 2.84 0.29 35.32
CA GLU A 158 2.43 1.56 35.93
C GLU A 158 3.59 2.48 36.36
N GLY A 159 4.85 2.02 36.24
CA GLY A 159 6.02 2.66 36.86
C GLY A 159 6.56 3.96 36.23
N THR A 160 6.16 4.37 35.02
CA THR A 160 6.82 5.49 34.30
C THR A 160 5.89 6.46 33.56
N PHE A 161 4.58 6.40 33.80
CA PHE A 161 3.66 7.30 33.09
C PHE A 161 3.61 8.69 33.72
N ARG A 162 4.51 9.57 33.28
CA ARG A 162 4.21 11.02 33.27
C ARG A 162 3.79 11.38 31.86
N PRO A 163 2.70 12.14 31.66
CA PRO A 163 2.47 12.79 30.38
C PRO A 163 3.67 13.70 30.13
N LEU A 164 4.54 13.33 29.18
CA LEU A 164 5.43 14.32 28.59
C LEU A 164 4.51 15.33 27.90
N GLU A 165 4.66 16.61 28.23
CA GLU A 165 4.10 17.67 27.40
C GLU A 165 4.48 17.41 25.94
N PRO A 166 3.60 17.73 24.97
CA PRO A 166 3.78 17.32 23.58
C PRO A 166 4.94 18.07 22.92
N ASN A 167 6.17 17.63 23.16
CA ASN A 167 7.32 17.92 22.33
C ASN A 167 7.42 16.84 21.27
N VAL A 168 6.88 17.14 20.09
CA VAL A 168 7.05 16.32 18.87
C VAL A 168 8.49 16.50 18.39
N PRO A 169 9.34 15.45 18.35
CA PRO A 169 10.65 15.55 17.69
C PRO A 169 10.45 15.57 16.17
N SER A 170 11.01 16.58 15.51
CA SER A 170 10.74 16.96 14.12
C SER A 170 11.56 16.23 13.05
N THR A 171 12.31 15.16 13.34
CA THR A 171 13.45 14.80 12.46
C THR A 171 13.59 13.35 12.02
N THR A 172 12.64 12.44 12.24
CA THR A 172 12.78 11.07 11.71
C THR A 172 11.46 10.49 11.22
N GLN A 173 11.12 10.74 9.94
CA GLN A 173 10.42 9.79 9.05
C GLN A 173 10.21 10.40 7.64
N PRO A 174 11.03 10.05 6.61
CA PRO A 174 10.71 10.46 5.23
C PRO A 174 10.64 9.35 4.17
N LEU A 175 11.05 8.10 4.43
CA LEU A 175 11.20 7.14 3.32
C LEU A 175 9.92 6.37 2.93
N PHE A 176 8.98 6.16 3.87
CA PHE A 176 7.81 5.29 3.62
C PHE A 176 6.57 6.03 3.07
N LEU A 177 6.45 7.34 3.31
CA LEU A 177 5.34 8.22 2.85
C LEU A 177 5.27 8.43 1.33
N LYS A 178 6.28 7.90 0.64
CA LYS A 178 6.72 8.34 -0.66
C LYS A 178 6.06 7.56 -1.79
N GLU A 179 6.18 6.24 -1.72
CA GLU A 179 5.66 5.31 -2.72
C GLU A 179 4.13 5.37 -2.87
N HIS A 180 3.43 5.74 -1.80
CA HIS A 180 1.97 5.72 -1.75
C HIS A 180 1.34 7.06 -2.15
N TYR A 181 2.02 8.18 -1.85
CA TYR A 181 1.66 9.50 -2.40
C TYR A 181 1.69 9.51 -3.93
N GLU A 182 2.59 8.73 -4.54
CA GLU A 182 2.67 8.54 -5.98
C GLU A 182 1.49 7.79 -6.60
N ALA A 183 0.89 6.86 -5.85
CA ALA A 183 -0.28 6.10 -6.27
C ALA A 183 -1.55 6.98 -6.25
N ALA A 184 -1.69 7.85 -5.23
CA ALA A 184 -2.79 8.82 -5.13
C ALA A 184 -2.77 9.84 -6.29
N LEU A 185 -1.57 10.28 -6.69
CA LEU A 185 -1.37 11.21 -7.80
C LEU A 185 -1.64 10.57 -9.17
N LYS A 186 -1.24 9.31 -9.38
CA LYS A 186 -1.53 8.58 -10.64
C LYS A 186 -3.02 8.38 -10.91
N GLN A 187 -3.85 8.38 -9.87
CA GLN A 187 -5.30 8.21 -9.98
C GLN A 187 -6.07 9.54 -10.13
N GLY A 188 -5.39 10.69 -10.20
CA GLY A 188 -6.04 11.99 -10.35
C GLY A 188 -6.87 12.43 -9.14
N LEU A 189 -6.64 11.84 -7.97
CA LEU A 189 -7.46 12.04 -6.77
C LEU A 189 -7.16 13.34 -6.01
N TRP A 190 -6.10 14.07 -6.39
CA TRP A 190 -5.62 15.29 -5.74
C TRP A 190 -5.40 16.41 -6.78
N ASP A 191 -6.41 17.25 -6.98
CA ASP A 191 -6.27 18.56 -7.64
C ASP A 191 -6.41 19.66 -6.58
N CYS A 192 -5.27 20.16 -6.10
CA CYS A 192 -5.21 21.22 -5.09
C CYS A 192 -5.56 22.61 -5.66
N SER A 193 -5.87 22.73 -6.95
CA SER A 193 -5.99 24.03 -7.61
C SER A 193 -7.41 24.60 -7.67
N ARG A 194 -8.46 23.82 -7.36
CA ARG A 194 -9.83 24.25 -7.67
C ARG A 194 -10.80 24.53 -6.53
N ASP A 195 -10.78 23.77 -5.42
CA ASP A 195 -11.81 23.95 -4.39
C ASP A 195 -11.21 24.00 -2.98
N GLY A 196 -11.13 25.22 -2.45
CA GLY A 196 -10.66 25.54 -1.11
C GLY A 196 -11.32 24.65 -0.04
N MET A 197 -10.54 23.70 0.47
CA MET A 197 -10.96 22.83 1.56
C MET A 197 -10.84 23.60 2.88
N HIS A 198 -11.97 24.05 3.45
CA HIS A 198 -12.03 24.62 4.79
C HIS A 198 -11.93 23.51 5.86
N LEU A 199 -10.72 23.00 6.10
CA LEU A 199 -10.38 22.14 7.23
C LEU A 199 -9.93 23.00 8.42
N LYS A 200 -10.88 23.73 9.04
CA LYS A 200 -10.63 24.67 10.15
C LYS A 200 -10.31 24.03 11.52
N SER A 201 -9.92 22.75 11.60
CA SER A 201 -9.74 22.09 12.91
C SER A 201 -8.47 21.25 13.09
N LEU A 202 -7.60 21.14 12.08
CA LEU A 202 -6.21 20.79 12.32
C LEU A 202 -5.47 22.09 12.65
N SER A 203 -4.66 22.10 13.71
CA SER A 203 -3.84 23.27 14.04
C SER A 203 -3.07 23.70 12.78
N THR A 204 -3.32 24.92 12.33
CA THR A 204 -2.81 25.52 11.09
C THR A 204 -1.34 25.17 10.77
N PRO A 205 -0.40 25.13 11.74
CA PRO A 205 1.01 24.85 11.46
C PRO A 205 1.29 23.43 10.94
N VAL A 206 0.59 22.42 11.44
CA VAL A 206 0.82 21.02 11.02
C VAL A 206 0.34 20.82 9.58
N PHE A 207 -0.80 21.41 9.23
CA PHE A 207 -1.32 21.38 7.87
C PHE A 207 -0.42 22.13 6.89
N GLU A 208 0.03 23.34 7.24
CA GLU A 208 0.97 24.11 6.43
C GLU A 208 2.29 23.36 6.19
N MET A 209 2.80 22.68 7.22
CA MET A 209 3.97 21.81 7.11
C MET A 209 3.74 20.65 6.13
N PHE A 210 2.58 19.97 6.20
CA PHE A 210 2.24 18.91 5.24
C PHE A 210 2.12 19.43 3.80
N VAL A 211 1.49 20.58 3.61
CA VAL A 211 1.36 21.20 2.28
C VAL A 211 2.72 21.60 1.72
N SER A 212 3.59 22.22 2.52
CA SER A 212 4.96 22.56 2.12
C SER A 212 5.73 21.32 1.69
N HIS A 213 5.75 20.29 2.54
CA HIS A 213 6.47 19.06 2.25
C HIS A 213 5.95 18.35 0.99
N ALA A 214 4.62 18.38 0.77
CA ALA A 214 3.99 17.84 -0.43
C ALA A 214 4.39 18.61 -1.71
N MET A 215 4.63 19.92 -1.61
CA MET A 215 5.08 20.75 -2.72
C MET A 215 6.56 20.52 -3.02
N ASP A 216 7.41 20.45 -1.99
CA ASP A 216 8.84 20.15 -2.10
C ASP A 216 9.04 18.78 -2.76
N TYR A 217 8.31 17.76 -2.28
CA TYR A 217 8.30 16.42 -2.87
C TYR A 217 7.95 16.42 -4.37
N ARG A 218 6.94 17.20 -4.78
CA ARG A 218 6.55 17.33 -6.20
C ARG A 218 7.61 18.04 -7.03
N GLY A 219 8.34 18.99 -6.44
CA GLY A 219 9.49 19.62 -7.06
C GLY A 219 10.58 18.58 -7.34
N GLU A 220 11.04 17.90 -6.29
CA GLU A 220 12.08 16.88 -6.37
C GLU A 220 11.72 15.76 -7.35
N ARG A 221 10.48 15.27 -7.32
CA ARG A 221 10.02 14.22 -8.25
C ARG A 221 10.09 14.62 -9.71
N ARG A 222 9.68 15.85 -10.03
CA ARG A 222 9.78 16.36 -11.40
C ARG A 222 11.23 16.46 -11.84
N ASP A 223 12.11 16.91 -10.95
CA ASP A 223 13.54 17.02 -11.25
C ASP A 223 14.20 15.65 -11.46
N VAL A 224 13.85 14.64 -10.65
CA VAL A 224 14.33 13.26 -10.80
C VAL A 224 13.85 12.66 -12.11
N LEU A 225 12.55 12.72 -12.39
CA LEU A 225 11.97 12.18 -13.63
C LEU A 225 12.56 12.84 -14.87
N ARG A 226 12.80 14.17 -14.84
CA ARG A 226 13.47 14.88 -15.94
C ARG A 226 14.88 14.33 -16.17
N ARG A 227 15.73 14.31 -15.12
CA ARG A 227 17.12 13.82 -15.23
C ARG A 227 17.20 12.36 -15.67
N GLN A 228 16.28 11.53 -15.20
CA GLN A 228 16.22 10.13 -15.56
C GLN A 228 15.77 9.93 -17.01
N THR A 229 14.84 10.75 -17.51
CA THR A 229 14.44 10.76 -18.92
C THR A 229 15.60 11.18 -19.81
N GLU A 230 16.30 12.26 -19.47
CA GLU A 230 17.49 12.74 -20.19
C GLU A 230 18.59 11.66 -20.29
N MET A 231 18.87 10.98 -19.18
CA MET A 231 19.86 9.89 -19.16
C MET A 231 19.45 8.72 -20.05
N LEU A 232 18.19 8.27 -19.95
CA LEU A 232 17.68 7.15 -20.73
C LEU A 232 17.59 7.45 -22.23
N GLU A 233 17.34 8.71 -22.61
CA GLU A 233 17.38 9.15 -24.01
C GLU A 233 18.79 9.07 -24.61
N ILE A 234 19.81 9.49 -23.85
CA ILE A 234 21.22 9.37 -24.24
C ILE A 234 21.57 7.89 -24.46
N VAL A 235 21.27 7.05 -23.47
CA VAL A 235 21.52 5.61 -23.52
C VAL A 235 20.80 4.94 -24.70
N ALA A 236 19.52 5.26 -24.93
CA ALA A 236 18.76 4.72 -26.05
C ALA A 236 19.42 5.08 -27.39
N THR A 237 19.86 6.34 -27.52
CA THR A 237 20.53 6.86 -28.72
C THR A 237 21.88 6.18 -28.95
N GLU A 238 22.71 6.05 -27.90
CA GLU A 238 24.02 5.35 -27.96
C GLU A 238 23.88 3.89 -28.38
N ALA A 239 22.81 3.22 -27.95
CA ALA A 239 22.55 1.81 -28.24
C ALA A 239 21.82 1.57 -29.58
N GLY A 240 21.40 2.63 -30.28
CA GLY A 240 20.62 2.50 -31.52
C GLY A 240 19.18 1.98 -31.31
N TYR A 241 18.61 2.14 -30.11
CA TYR A 241 17.23 1.77 -29.80
C TYR A 241 16.34 3.00 -29.63
N SER A 242 15.03 2.84 -29.85
CA SER A 242 14.09 3.89 -29.45
C SER A 242 13.92 3.90 -27.93
N MET A 243 13.68 5.08 -27.36
CA MET A 243 13.35 5.23 -25.93
C MET A 243 12.18 4.34 -25.50
N ARG A 244 11.18 4.18 -26.40
CA ARG A 244 10.03 3.29 -26.19
C ARG A 244 10.46 1.82 -26.06
N ASP A 245 11.43 1.36 -26.85
CA ASP A 245 11.88 -0.03 -26.78
C ASP A 245 12.65 -0.28 -25.48
N ILE A 246 13.54 0.63 -25.09
CA ILE A 246 14.27 0.59 -23.81
C ILE A 246 13.30 0.55 -22.62
N LEU A 247 12.33 1.47 -22.56
CA LEU A 247 11.33 1.52 -21.48
C LEU A 247 10.41 0.29 -21.42
N ALA A 248 10.34 -0.49 -22.50
CA ALA A 248 9.56 -1.72 -22.51
C ALA A 248 10.25 -2.86 -21.74
N SER A 249 11.56 -2.77 -21.47
CA SER A 249 12.31 -3.75 -20.68
C SER A 249 11.70 -3.94 -19.27
N PRO A 250 11.31 -5.18 -18.89
CA PRO A 250 10.87 -5.48 -17.54
C PRO A 250 11.93 -5.18 -16.48
N THR A 251 13.21 -5.42 -16.80
CA THR A 251 14.32 -5.15 -15.90
C THR A 251 14.45 -3.65 -15.63
N LEU A 252 14.49 -2.82 -16.67
CA LEU A 252 14.53 -1.37 -16.51
C LEU A 252 13.28 -0.87 -15.77
N ALA A 253 12.08 -1.35 -16.10
CA ALA A 253 10.85 -0.93 -15.44
C ALA A 253 10.84 -1.22 -13.92
N ARG A 254 11.44 -2.33 -13.48
CA ARG A 254 11.63 -2.61 -12.05
C ARG A 254 12.62 -1.64 -11.42
N THR A 255 13.76 -1.40 -12.06
CA THR A 255 14.78 -0.47 -11.56
C THR A 255 14.25 0.95 -11.45
N VAL A 256 13.59 1.46 -12.50
CA VAL A 256 12.94 2.79 -12.51
C VAL A 256 11.97 2.91 -11.33
N ARG A 257 11.10 1.92 -11.11
CA ARG A 257 10.17 1.96 -9.96
C ARG A 257 10.86 2.00 -8.61
N ALA A 258 11.96 1.25 -8.43
CA ALA A 258 12.71 1.24 -7.18
C ALA A 258 13.45 2.57 -6.92
N PHE A 259 13.92 3.24 -7.98
CA PHE A 259 14.59 4.53 -7.90
C PHE A 259 13.59 5.69 -7.73
N ASP A 260 12.48 5.68 -8.46
CA ASP A 260 11.37 6.63 -8.32
C ASP A 260 10.85 6.64 -6.87
N ALA A 261 10.65 5.45 -6.30
CA ALA A 261 10.26 5.24 -4.90
C ALA A 261 11.19 5.93 -3.90
N ASN A 262 12.46 6.12 -4.25
CA ASN A 262 13.47 6.77 -3.42
C ASN A 262 13.87 8.18 -3.91
N LEU A 263 13.22 8.75 -4.94
CA LEU A 263 13.64 10.01 -5.61
C LEU A 263 15.13 10.00 -5.96
N GLU A 264 15.63 8.84 -6.33
CA GLU A 264 17.00 8.68 -6.78
C GLU A 264 17.00 8.66 -8.30
N VAL A 265 18.03 9.28 -8.89
CA VAL A 265 18.23 9.21 -10.34
C VAL A 265 19.08 7.98 -10.63
N ILE A 266 18.66 7.15 -11.59
CA ILE A 266 19.50 6.06 -12.11
C ILE A 266 20.78 6.69 -12.65
N ASN A 267 21.91 6.40 -12.01
CA ASN A 267 23.21 6.87 -12.45
C ASN A 267 23.85 5.88 -13.43
N ARG A 268 25.00 6.27 -14.01
CA ARG A 268 25.72 5.47 -15.01
C ARG A 268 26.16 4.11 -14.47
N THR A 269 26.53 4.02 -13.19
CA THR A 269 26.95 2.76 -12.56
C THR A 269 25.80 1.77 -12.44
N VAL A 270 24.63 2.24 -12.00
CA VAL A 270 23.41 1.41 -11.94
C VAL A 270 23.00 0.97 -13.34
N TRP A 271 23.03 1.88 -14.32
CA TRP A 271 22.77 1.54 -15.73
C TRP A 271 23.69 0.42 -16.22
N GLN A 272 25.02 0.59 -16.09
CA GLN A 272 26.01 -0.41 -16.50
C GLN A 272 25.77 -1.80 -15.88
N SER A 273 25.25 -1.86 -14.65
CA SER A 273 24.95 -3.14 -14.00
C SER A 273 23.77 -3.91 -14.60
N ILE A 274 22.83 -3.20 -15.27
CA ILE A 274 21.62 -3.80 -15.86
C ILE A 274 21.62 -3.77 -17.39
N GLU A 275 22.52 -2.99 -18.00
CA GLU A 275 22.58 -2.68 -19.44
C GLU A 275 22.46 -3.92 -20.34
N GLN A 276 23.32 -4.92 -20.10
CA GLN A 276 23.35 -6.13 -20.93
C GLN A 276 22.02 -6.90 -20.89
N THR A 277 21.38 -6.95 -19.72
CA THR A 277 20.07 -7.62 -19.56
C THR A 277 18.98 -6.84 -20.28
N VAL A 278 18.99 -5.51 -20.15
CA VAL A 278 18.03 -4.63 -20.85
C VAL A 278 18.16 -4.79 -22.37
N TYR A 279 19.38 -4.76 -22.93
CA TYR A 279 19.57 -4.93 -24.36
C TYR A 279 19.14 -6.31 -24.88
N GLN A 280 19.37 -7.39 -24.12
CA GLN A 280 18.87 -8.71 -24.49
C GLN A 280 17.34 -8.76 -24.53
N GLU A 281 16.66 -8.18 -23.53
CA GLU A 281 15.20 -8.10 -23.48
C GLU A 281 14.63 -7.25 -24.64
N VAL A 282 15.32 -6.15 -24.98
CA VAL A 282 14.92 -5.25 -26.07
C VAL A 282 15.14 -5.89 -27.43
N HIS A 283 16.30 -6.48 -27.67
CA HIS A 283 16.62 -7.19 -28.91
C HIS A 283 15.65 -8.36 -29.15
N ALA A 284 15.33 -9.13 -28.10
CA ALA A 284 14.32 -10.19 -28.17
C ALA A 284 12.92 -9.64 -28.46
N ARG A 285 12.62 -8.36 -28.22
CA ARG A 285 11.33 -7.78 -28.62
C ARG A 285 11.35 -7.23 -30.03
N VAL A 286 12.43 -6.54 -30.41
CA VAL A 286 12.56 -5.92 -31.73
C VAL A 286 12.59 -6.98 -32.83
N VAL A 287 13.35 -8.07 -32.66
CA VAL A 287 13.38 -9.18 -33.63
C VAL A 287 12.00 -9.83 -33.80
N PHE A 288 11.24 -9.97 -32.71
CA PHE A 288 9.94 -10.64 -32.75
C PHE A 288 8.81 -9.74 -33.29
N LYS A 289 8.97 -8.41 -33.26
CA LYS A 289 8.04 -7.48 -33.95
C LYS A 289 8.05 -7.66 -35.48
N GLY A 290 9.09 -8.30 -36.05
CA GLY A 290 9.23 -8.48 -37.49
C GLY A 290 8.55 -9.73 -38.09
N THR A 291 8.15 -10.72 -37.29
CA THR A 291 7.65 -11.99 -37.82
C THR A 291 6.32 -12.38 -37.18
N LYS A 292 5.22 -12.10 -37.90
CA LYS A 292 3.93 -12.73 -37.61
C LYS A 292 3.87 -14.05 -38.37
N LYS A 293 3.49 -15.13 -37.70
CA LYS A 293 3.10 -16.40 -38.35
C LYS A 293 1.59 -16.53 -38.26
N ALA A 294 0.96 -16.87 -39.39
CA ALA A 294 -0.46 -17.18 -39.41
C ALA A 294 -0.72 -18.43 -38.56
N CYS A 295 -1.74 -18.40 -37.71
CA CYS A 295 -2.29 -19.60 -37.09
C CYS A 295 -2.69 -20.58 -38.18
N PHE A 296 -2.38 -21.86 -37.99
CA PHE A 296 -2.78 -22.88 -38.97
C PHE A 296 -4.30 -23.04 -39.08
N TRP A 297 -5.03 -22.83 -37.98
CA TRP A 297 -6.46 -23.13 -37.89
C TRP A 297 -7.37 -21.94 -38.20
N CYS A 298 -6.99 -20.72 -37.84
CA CYS A 298 -7.80 -19.51 -38.11
C CYS A 298 -7.13 -18.49 -39.05
N CYS A 299 -5.89 -18.73 -39.50
CA CYS A 299 -5.09 -17.80 -40.30
C CYS A 299 -4.74 -16.46 -39.61
N ASP A 300 -5.04 -16.28 -38.32
CA ASP A 300 -4.70 -15.06 -37.60
C ASP A 300 -3.18 -14.88 -37.50
N GLY A 301 -2.70 -13.66 -37.78
CA GLY A 301 -1.28 -13.33 -37.66
C GLY A 301 -0.85 -13.24 -36.19
N ILE A 302 -0.22 -14.30 -35.67
CA ILE A 302 0.26 -14.38 -34.29
C ILE A 302 1.75 -14.03 -34.25
N LEU A 303 2.15 -13.27 -33.23
CA LEU A 303 3.57 -13.00 -32.96
C LEU A 303 4.30 -14.31 -32.70
N LEU A 304 5.50 -14.48 -33.27
CA LEU A 304 6.33 -15.69 -33.19
C LEU A 304 6.93 -15.97 -31.79
N LEU A 305 6.24 -15.61 -30.71
CA LEU A 305 6.59 -16.03 -29.36
C LEU A 305 5.99 -17.42 -29.12
N PRO A 306 6.77 -18.43 -28.68
CA PRO A 306 6.24 -19.78 -28.40
C PRO A 306 5.03 -19.76 -27.46
N GLN A 307 5.05 -18.85 -26.47
CA GLN A 307 3.97 -18.64 -25.52
C GLN A 307 2.73 -17.97 -26.16
N ALA A 308 2.90 -17.11 -27.17
CA ALA A 308 1.79 -16.44 -27.84
C ALA A 308 1.01 -17.40 -28.73
N MET A 309 1.70 -18.30 -29.44
CA MET A 309 1.04 -19.36 -30.21
C MET A 309 0.29 -20.30 -29.27
N THR A 310 0.95 -20.79 -28.21
CA THR A 310 0.32 -21.69 -27.22
C THR A 310 -0.95 -21.08 -26.63
N ARG A 311 -0.87 -19.83 -26.15
CA ARG A 311 -2.02 -19.10 -25.59
C ARG A 311 -3.12 -18.85 -26.62
N HIS A 312 -2.77 -18.58 -27.88
CA HIS A 312 -3.77 -18.46 -28.93
C HIS A 312 -4.51 -19.78 -29.14
N LEU A 313 -3.79 -20.92 -29.16
CA LEU A 313 -4.39 -22.24 -29.28
C LEU A 313 -5.31 -22.56 -28.11
N GLU A 314 -4.91 -22.27 -26.88
CA GLU A 314 -5.76 -22.45 -25.69
C GLU A 314 -7.06 -21.65 -25.75
N LEU A 315 -7.03 -20.44 -26.33
CA LEU A 315 -8.18 -19.55 -26.34
C LEU A 315 -9.09 -19.72 -27.55
N GLN A 316 -8.52 -19.94 -28.73
CA GLN A 316 -9.26 -19.98 -30.00
C GLN A 316 -9.47 -21.40 -30.53
N HIS A 317 -8.66 -22.35 -30.07
CA HIS A 317 -8.67 -23.74 -30.52
C HIS A 317 -8.53 -24.74 -29.34
N PRO A 318 -9.31 -24.59 -28.25
CA PRO A 318 -9.15 -25.40 -27.03
C PRO A 318 -9.27 -26.91 -27.28
N GLU A 319 -10.09 -27.30 -28.27
CA GLU A 319 -10.24 -28.68 -28.71
C GLU A 319 -8.99 -29.27 -29.37
N LYS A 320 -8.03 -28.43 -29.77
CA LYS A 320 -6.76 -28.83 -30.41
C LYS A 320 -5.59 -28.91 -29.43
N VAL A 321 -5.77 -28.48 -28.17
CA VAL A 321 -4.72 -28.47 -27.14
C VAL A 321 -4.56 -29.83 -26.44
N ALA A 322 -5.52 -30.75 -26.61
CA ALA A 322 -5.55 -32.03 -25.91
C ALA A 322 -4.50 -33.06 -26.38
N GLU A 323 -3.86 -32.84 -27.53
CA GLU A 323 -2.71 -33.65 -27.97
C GLU A 323 -1.43 -32.81 -27.87
N PRO A 324 -0.37 -33.30 -27.22
CA PRO A 324 0.91 -32.62 -27.20
C PRO A 324 1.44 -32.57 -28.63
N VAL A 325 1.20 -31.44 -29.30
CA VAL A 325 1.79 -31.18 -30.60
C VAL A 325 3.27 -30.94 -30.36
N GLU A 326 4.09 -31.99 -30.46
CA GLU A 326 5.48 -31.80 -30.87
C GLU A 326 5.42 -31.09 -32.23
N LEU A 327 5.66 -29.78 -32.19
CA LEU A 327 5.78 -28.94 -33.37
C LEU A 327 7.14 -29.23 -34.00
N ASP A 328 7.27 -30.40 -34.60
CA ASP A 328 8.33 -30.65 -35.57
C ASP A 328 7.94 -29.91 -36.85
N TYR A 329 8.68 -28.85 -37.16
CA TYR A 329 8.37 -27.81 -38.15
C TYR A 329 8.70 -28.24 -39.60
N ASP A 330 8.38 -29.47 -39.97
CA ASP A 330 8.52 -29.95 -41.35
C ASP A 330 7.29 -29.55 -42.18
N TRP A 331 7.31 -28.31 -42.67
CA TRP A 331 6.30 -27.80 -43.61
C TRP A 331 6.21 -28.72 -44.84
N GLY A 332 4.98 -29.08 -45.22
CA GLY A 332 4.70 -29.89 -46.39
C GLY A 332 4.66 -31.40 -46.15
N LYS A 333 4.87 -31.95 -44.95
CA LYS A 333 4.71 -33.42 -44.76
C LYS A 333 3.33 -33.76 -44.20
N CYS A 334 2.67 -34.78 -44.79
CA CYS A 334 1.48 -35.34 -44.17
C CYS A 334 1.88 -36.26 -43.00
N ARG A 335 1.51 -35.88 -41.77
CA ARG A 335 1.83 -36.64 -40.55
C ARG A 335 1.27 -38.06 -40.54
N LEU A 336 0.15 -38.29 -41.22
CA LEU A 336 -0.50 -39.60 -41.31
C LEU A 336 0.20 -40.56 -42.28
N CYS A 337 1.16 -40.07 -43.05
CA CYS A 337 1.84 -40.84 -44.09
C CYS A 337 3.19 -41.44 -43.68
N GLY A 338 3.62 -41.20 -42.45
CA GLY A 338 4.96 -41.54 -41.98
C GLY A 338 6.07 -40.68 -42.61
N PRO A 339 7.31 -40.80 -42.11
CA PRO A 339 8.43 -39.89 -42.43
C PRO A 339 8.99 -40.01 -43.86
N LEU A 340 8.53 -40.98 -44.66
CA LEU A 340 9.13 -41.34 -45.95
C LEU A 340 8.57 -40.58 -47.16
N LYS A 341 7.68 -39.60 -46.97
CA LYS A 341 7.15 -38.82 -48.10
C LYS A 341 7.77 -37.43 -48.18
N MET A 342 8.16 -37.08 -49.41
CA MET A 342 8.63 -35.75 -49.81
C MET A 342 7.62 -34.68 -49.38
N PRO A 343 8.10 -33.49 -48.95
CA PRO A 343 7.20 -32.39 -48.62
C PRO A 343 6.39 -31.95 -49.85
N PHE A 344 5.12 -31.63 -49.65
CA PHE A 344 4.24 -31.01 -50.63
C PHE A 344 4.72 -29.58 -50.92
N GLU A 345 4.74 -29.22 -52.20
CA GLU A 345 5.18 -27.91 -52.69
C GLU A 345 4.31 -26.74 -52.21
N ASP A 346 3.03 -27.01 -51.92
CA ASP A 346 2.06 -26.02 -51.49
C ASP A 346 0.95 -26.64 -50.61
N MET A 347 0.18 -25.76 -49.95
CA MET A 347 -0.89 -26.15 -49.04
C MET A 347 -2.10 -26.79 -49.75
N ASP A 348 -2.38 -26.41 -51.00
CA ASP A 348 -3.51 -26.96 -51.76
C ASP A 348 -3.28 -28.44 -52.09
N ARG A 349 -2.03 -28.83 -52.36
CA ARG A 349 -1.62 -30.23 -52.58
C ARG A 349 -1.70 -31.04 -51.30
N LEU A 350 -1.26 -30.49 -50.16
CA LEU A 350 -1.43 -31.16 -48.86
C LEU A 350 -2.91 -31.36 -48.54
N GLU A 351 -3.76 -30.38 -48.82
CA GLU A 351 -5.19 -30.45 -48.54
C GLU A 351 -5.91 -31.46 -49.43
N LYS A 352 -5.61 -31.46 -50.74
CA LYS A 352 -6.10 -32.51 -51.66
C LYS A 352 -5.65 -33.91 -51.22
N HIS A 353 -4.42 -34.02 -50.75
CA HIS A 353 -3.86 -35.27 -50.24
C HIS A 353 -4.59 -35.76 -48.98
N LEU A 354 -4.84 -34.89 -48.00
CA LEU A 354 -5.57 -35.23 -46.78
C LEU A 354 -7.00 -35.69 -47.09
N ARG A 355 -7.69 -35.02 -48.02
CA ARG A 355 -9.01 -35.44 -48.49
C ARG A 355 -8.97 -36.81 -49.18
N HIS A 356 -8.09 -36.99 -50.15
CA HIS A 356 -8.09 -38.22 -50.97
C HIS A 356 -7.55 -39.44 -50.22
N ARG A 357 -6.52 -39.27 -49.38
CA ARG A 357 -5.83 -40.41 -48.76
C ARG A 357 -6.35 -40.73 -47.37
N HIS A 358 -6.84 -39.72 -46.64
CA HIS A 358 -7.23 -39.88 -45.23
C HIS A 358 -8.71 -39.59 -44.98
N GLY A 359 -9.48 -39.18 -46.00
CA GLY A 359 -10.90 -38.87 -45.85
C GLY A 359 -11.15 -37.68 -44.91
N LEU A 360 -10.13 -36.83 -44.69
CA LEU A 360 -10.24 -35.66 -43.83
C LEU A 360 -10.72 -34.49 -44.67
N GLU A 361 -11.99 -34.12 -44.49
CA GLU A 361 -12.51 -32.81 -44.90
C GLU A 361 -12.28 -31.81 -43.77
N ARG A 362 -12.00 -30.56 -44.14
CA ARG A 362 -11.61 -29.49 -43.22
C ARG A 362 -12.76 -29.09 -42.30
#